data_AF-A0A016WSN1-F1
#
_entry.id   AF-A0A016WSN1-F1
#
_cell.length_a   1.000
_cell.length_b   1.000
_cell.length_c   1.000
_cell.angle_alpha   90.00
_cell.angle_beta   90.00
_cell.angle_gamma   90.00
#
_symmetry.space_group_name_H-M   'P 1'
#
loop_
_entity.id
_entity.type
_entity.pdbx_description
1 polymer ?
#
loop_
_entity_poly.entity_id
_entity_poly.type
_entity_poly.pdbx_seq_one_letter_code
_entity_poly.pdbx_strand_id
1 'polypeptide(L)' 'MWFEQFYSGVITLAFVAGACYMSYPFNIWDTGRAYRRDYCTPSRIALSKRDHRLTGNQYVISDLNSISD' A
#
# COMPACT_ATOMS: atom_id res chain seq x y z
N MET A 1 32.55 22.97 9.72
CA MET A 1 32.16 23.14 8.31
C MET A 1 31.79 21.82 7.62
N TRP A 2 32.70 20.84 7.44
CA TRP A 2 32.35 19.60 6.70
C TRP A 2 31.56 18.58 7.54
N PHE A 3 31.87 18.46 8.84
CA PHE A 3 31.17 17.57 9.77
C PHE A 3 29.69 17.95 9.95
N GLU A 4 29.40 19.25 10.04
CA GLU A 4 28.02 19.77 10.17
C GLU A 4 27.19 19.50 8.91
N GLN A 5 27.80 19.61 7.72
CA GLN A 5 27.15 19.23 6.46
C GLN A 5 26.88 17.73 6.37
N PHE A 6 27.82 16.89 6.82
CA PHE A 6 27.62 15.44 6.86
C PHE A 6 26.49 15.06 7.82
N TYR A 7 26.48 15.62 9.03
CA TYR A 7 25.43 15.39 10.02
C TYR A 7 24.05 15.83 9.50
N SER A 8 23.96 17.04 8.93
CA SER A 8 22.73 17.53 8.32
C SER A 8 22.28 16.64 7.16
N GLY A 9 23.21 16.17 6.32
CA GLY A 9 22.90 15.26 5.21
C GLY A 9 22.38 13.90 5.67
N VAL A 10 22.98 13.31 6.71
CA VAL A 10 22.50 12.05 7.31
C VAL A 10 21.09 12.21 7.87
N ILE A 11 20.81 13.31 8.57
CA ILE A 11 19.46 13.61 9.08
C ILE A 11 18.47 13.71 7.91
N THR A 12 18.81 14.46 6.87
CA THR A 12 17.93 14.60 5.69
C THR A 12 17.65 13.25 5.05
N LEU A 13 18.67 12.41 4.85
CA LEU A 13 18.51 11.06 4.30
C LEU A 13 17.64 10.19 5.21
N ALA A 14 17.80 10.27 6.53
CA ALA A 14 17.00 9.51 7.48
C ALA A 14 15.52 9.89 7.40
N PHE A 15 15.20 11.18 7.28
CA PHE A 15 13.81 11.63 7.10
C PHE A 15 13.21 11.21 5.77
N VAL A 16 13.96 11.33 4.66
CA VAL A 16 13.50 10.91 3.34
C VAL A 16 13.29 9.40 3.31
N ALA A 17 14.24 8.63 3.82
CA ALA A 17 14.12 7.18 3.94
C ALA A 17 12.90 6.82 4.81
N GLY A 18 12.77 7.45 5.98
CA GLY A 18 11.61 7.30 6.86
C GLY A 18 10.31 7.50 6.08
N ALA A 19 10.14 8.64 5.42
CA ALA A 19 8.95 8.94 4.62
C ALA A 19 8.67 7.87 3.54
N CYS A 20 9.69 7.40 2.83
CA CYS A 20 9.56 6.35 1.82
C CYS A 20 9.11 5.01 2.42
N TYR A 21 9.67 4.62 3.57
CA TYR A 21 9.37 3.34 4.22
C TYR A 21 8.07 3.35 5.03
N MET A 22 7.60 4.51 5.50
CA MET A 22 6.34 4.62 6.28
C MET A 22 5.10 4.19 5.50
N SER A 23 5.15 4.18 4.16
CA SER A 23 4.04 3.71 3.33
C SER A 23 3.65 2.25 3.64
N TYR A 24 4.63 1.40 3.93
CA TYR A 24 4.40 -0.02 4.19
C TYR A 24 3.58 -0.29 5.48
N PRO A 25 3.99 0.18 6.67
CA PRO A 25 3.20 -0.05 7.89
C PRO A 25 1.81 0.58 7.82
N PHE A 26 1.67 1.76 7.19
CA PHE A 26 0.36 2.37 7.01
C PHE A 26 -0.57 1.56 6.10
N ASN A 27 -0.05 0.98 5.02
CA ASN A 27 -0.86 0.11 4.15
C ASN A 27 -1.36 -1.13 4.90
N ILE A 28 -0.51 -1.75 5.73
CA ILE A 28 -0.90 -2.92 6.53
C ILE A 28 -1.97 -2.54 7.55
N TRP A 29 -1.80 -1.43 8.26
CA TRP A 29 -2.78 -1.01 9.26
C TRP A 29 -4.14 -0.69 8.62
N ASP A 30 -4.14 0.05 7.51
CA ASP A 30 -5.37 0.49 6.84
C ASP A 30 -6.10 -0.65 6.10
N THR A 31 -5.35 -1.48 5.36
CA THR A 31 -5.94 -2.41 4.39
C THR A 31 -5.63 -3.89 4.64
N GLY A 32 -4.78 -4.21 5.62
CA GLY A 32 -4.30 -5.56 5.88
C GLY A 32 -3.34 -6.10 4.81
N ARG A 33 -2.85 -5.25 3.90
CA ARG A 33 -1.98 -5.63 2.77
C ARG A 33 -0.72 -4.76 2.75
N ALA A 34 0.41 -5.37 2.37
CA ALA A 34 1.68 -4.66 2.17
C ALA A 34 1.60 -3.61 1.06
N TYR A 35 0.90 -3.95 -0.03
CA TYR A 35 0.79 -3.12 -1.23
C TYR A 35 -0.67 -2.80 -1.53
N ARG A 36 -0.93 -1.53 -1.87
CA ARG A 36 -2.24 -1.10 -2.36
C ARG A 36 -2.44 -1.56 -3.81
N ARG A 37 -3.70 -1.65 -4.23
CA ARG A 37 -4.06 -2.02 -5.60
C ARG A 37 -3.68 -0.91 -6.58
N ASP A 38 -3.13 -1.31 -7.72
CA ASP A 38 -2.78 -0.42 -8.81
C ASP A 38 -3.98 -0.20 -9.74
N TYR A 39 -4.40 1.06 -9.88
CA TYR A 39 -5.54 1.51 -10.69
C TYR A 39 -5.13 2.12 -12.03
N CYS A 40 -3.90 1.92 -12.50
CA CYS A 40 -3.38 2.54 -13.73
C CYS A 40 -4.13 2.18 -15.02
N THR A 41 -5.10 1.25 -14.99
CA THR A 41 -5.95 0.95 -16.17
C THR A 41 -7.44 0.88 -15.81
N PRO A 42 -8.33 1.23 -16.76
CA PRO A 42 -9.77 1.09 -16.56
C PRO A 42 -10.21 -0.33 -16.21
N SER A 43 -9.53 -1.34 -16.78
CA SER A 43 -9.81 -2.75 -16.48
C SER A 43 -9.52 -3.12 -15.02
N ARG A 44 -8.40 -2.66 -14.46
CA ARG A 44 -8.05 -2.89 -13.05
C ARG A 44 -9.02 -2.18 -12.09
N ILE A 45 -9.48 -0.99 -12.46
CA ILE A 45 -10.53 -0.28 -11.72
C ILE A 45 -11.84 -1.07 -11.75
N ALA A 46 -12.26 -1.57 -12.92
CA ALA A 46 -13.49 -2.34 -13.05
C ALA A 46 -13.47 -3.63 -12.21
N LEU A 47 -12.35 -4.36 -12.22
CA LEU A 47 -12.16 -5.56 -11.40
C LEU A 47 -12.16 -5.25 -9.90
N SER A 48 -11.54 -4.14 -9.48
CA SER A 48 -11.54 -3.77 -8.07
C SER A 48 -12.93 -3.35 -7.56
N LYS A 49 -13.71 -2.66 -8.42
CA LYS A 49 -15.13 -2.37 -8.14
C LYS A 49 -15.96 -3.64 -8.05
N ARG A 50 -15.71 -4.64 -8.90
CA ARG A 50 -16.36 -5.96 -8.81
C ARG A 50 -16.07 -6.60 -7.46
N ASP A 51 -14.80 -6.65 -7.05
CA ASP A 51 -14.41 -7.26 -5.78
C ASP A 51 -15.06 -6.55 -4.59
N HIS A 52 -15.08 -5.20 -4.59
CA HIS A 52 -15.78 -4.43 -3.55
C HIS A 52 -17.28 -4.75 -3.50
N ARG A 53 -17.94 -4.98 -4.64
CA ARG A 53 -19.37 -5.34 -4.66
C ARG A 53 -19.63 -6.74 -4.12
N LEU A 54 -18.69 -7.67 -4.29
CA LEU A 54 -18.82 -9.04 -3.84
C LEU A 54 -18.56 -9.18 -2.33
N THR A 55 -17.54 -8.51 -1.80
CA THR A 55 -17.06 -8.73 -0.43
C THR A 55 -17.27 -7.53 0.50
N GLY A 56 -17.79 -6.40 -0.01
CA GLY A 56 -17.88 -5.13 0.73
C GLY A 56 -16.54 -4.42 0.93
N ASN A 57 -15.41 -5.06 0.56
CA ASN A 57 -14.07 -4.49 0.67
C ASN A 57 -13.16 -5.09 -0.41
N GLN A 58 -12.68 -4.25 -1.32
CA GLN A 58 -11.79 -4.66 -2.43
C GLN A 58 -10.49 -5.35 -2.02
N TYR A 59 -10.10 -5.37 -0.74
CA TYR A 59 -8.91 -6.09 -0.26
C TYR A 59 -9.20 -7.48 0.32
N VAL A 60 -10.48 -7.81 0.52
CA VAL A 60 -10.95 -9.14 0.94
C VAL A 60 -11.03 -10.06 -0.28
N ILE A 61 -10.40 -11.23 -0.20
CA ILE A 61 -10.42 -12.23 -1.28
C ILE A 61 -11.56 -13.21 -1.01
N SER A 62 -12.46 -13.34 -1.99
CA SER A 62 -13.42 -14.45 -2.05
C SER A 62 -12.77 -15.60 -2.81
N ASP A 63 -12.58 -16.73 -2.15
CA ASP A 63 -11.94 -17.92 -2.71
C ASP A 63 -12.99 -18.94 -3.19
N LEU A 64 -12.54 -20.13 -3.61
CA LEU A 64 -13.44 -21.18 -4.08
C LEU A 64 -14.40 -21.70 -2.98
N ASN A 65 -14.06 -21.52 -1.70
CA ASN A 65 -14.93 -21.93 -0.59
C ASN A 65 -16.19 -21.05 -0.47
N SER A 66 -16.19 -19.89 -1.13
CA SER A 66 -17.35 -18.99 -1.19
C SER A 66 -18.42 -19.42 -2.22
N ILE A 67 -18.14 -20.45 -3.00
CA ILE A 67 -19.04 -20.98 -4.04
C ILE A 67 -19.78 -22.17 -3.45
N SER A 68 -21.11 -22.13 -3.42
CA SER A 68 -21.94 -23.28 -3.05
C SER A 68 -21.99 -24.29 -4.20
N ASP A 69 -21.97 -25.58 -3.86
CA ASP A 69 -22.22 -26.69 -4.80
C ASP A 69 -23.61 -26.61 -5.46
#